data_AF-A0AAV1VLL7-F1
#
_entry.id   AF-A0AAV1VLL7-F1
#
_cell.length_a   1.000
_cell.length_b   1.000
_cell.length_c   1.000
_cell.angle_alpha   90.00
_cell.angle_beta   90.00
_cell.angle_gamma   90.00
#
_symmetry.space_group_name_H-M   'P 1'
#
loop_
_entity.id
_entity.type
_entity.pdbx_description
1 polymer ?
#
loop_
_entity_poly.entity_id
_entity_poly.type
_entity_poly.pdbx_seq_one_letter_code
_entity_poly.pdbx_strand_id
1 'polypeptide(L)'
;MAGLKRRREEATQRNTRARQRGSKDSEDASETDDEVPPTNVAVAGSPSDSEEKKEESGDEEEEEEDELLDFTQTDYAAQMSQADPVEEDEDGGGKKSDNEPTKPKALHRLSDKALEELLAKLVRYMLYKGGLKLPIKFTDISKDVFPQYKNVSRYLFFFAKQKIESVFGYRVVHANDNTGREMYFVLNNVSSQEHLLLMNKNGKAASRGFLMMVLGLLWCAPARRLSEDDLWKQLIRLDPKVKLKVNHPQLGDIPLLFKTFENQLYLNATFELDADLKKIKYYQYGPRTFLEVSKVQILNFVCKLITGHPPSDIQVNEVLAEDS
;
A
#
# COMPACT_ATOMS: atom_id res chain seq x y z
N MET A 1 10.77 -7.55 -56.37
CA MET A 1 9.56 -7.22 -57.16
C MET A 1 8.50 -6.61 -56.24
N ALA A 2 7.37 -6.18 -56.81
CA ALA A 2 6.22 -5.56 -56.13
C ALA A 2 5.62 -6.38 -54.97
N GLY A 3 4.78 -5.85 -54.06
CA GLY A 3 4.33 -4.45 -53.89
C GLY A 3 2.84 -4.18 -54.17
N LEU A 4 1.96 -4.32 -53.16
CA LEU A 4 0.53 -3.90 -53.09
C LEU A 4 0.18 -3.78 -51.57
N LYS A 5 -0.52 -2.81 -50.97
CA LYS A 5 -1.21 -1.54 -51.35
C LYS A 5 -2.70 -1.64 -51.74
N ARG A 6 -3.57 -0.80 -51.10
CA ARG A 6 -5.06 -0.66 -51.19
C ARG A 6 -5.85 -1.67 -50.32
N ARG A 7 -7.04 -1.38 -49.76
CA ARG A 7 -7.83 -0.13 -49.52
C ARG A 7 -8.80 -0.43 -48.34
N ARG A 8 -8.95 0.41 -47.30
CA ARG A 8 -10.01 1.44 -47.07
C ARG A 8 -11.37 1.15 -47.72
N GLU A 9 -12.41 1.02 -46.90
CA GLU A 9 -13.77 1.49 -47.21
C GLU A 9 -14.51 1.87 -45.91
N GLU A 10 -15.54 2.71 -46.03
CA GLU A 10 -16.24 3.38 -44.90
C GLU A 10 -17.75 3.23 -45.07
N ALA A 11 -18.50 3.03 -43.97
CA ALA A 11 -19.96 3.01 -44.01
C ALA A 11 -20.56 3.73 -42.78
N THR A 12 -21.30 4.80 -43.02
CA THR A 12 -22.04 5.57 -42.01
C THR A 12 -23.55 5.56 -42.30
N GLN A 13 -24.36 5.38 -41.26
CA GLN A 13 -25.76 5.84 -41.13
C GLN A 13 -26.17 5.70 -39.66
N ARG A 14 -26.60 6.77 -38.98
CA ARG A 14 -27.95 7.36 -38.96
C ARG A 14 -29.01 6.37 -38.42
N ASN A 15 -29.51 6.50 -37.18
CA ASN A 15 -30.30 7.59 -36.55
C ASN A 15 -31.81 7.47 -36.80
N THR A 16 -32.58 7.19 -35.73
CA THR A 16 -33.94 7.72 -35.52
C THR A 16 -34.34 7.64 -34.03
N ARG A 17 -34.98 8.71 -33.53
CA ARG A 17 -35.85 8.67 -32.34
C ARG A 17 -37.27 8.30 -32.78
N ALA A 18 -38.04 7.64 -31.92
CA ALA A 18 -39.50 7.65 -31.98
C ALA A 18 -40.09 7.75 -30.56
N ARG A 19 -41.20 8.46 -30.40
CA ARG A 19 -41.87 8.77 -29.12
C ARG A 19 -43.37 8.89 -29.38
N GLN A 20 -44.20 8.09 -28.70
CA GLN A 20 -45.66 8.25 -28.50
C GLN A 20 -46.08 7.14 -27.48
N ARG A 21 -46.90 7.39 -26.44
CA ARG A 21 -48.34 7.74 -26.39
C ARG A 21 -49.20 6.72 -27.17
N GLY A 22 -50.17 6.00 -26.60
CA GLY A 22 -50.62 5.88 -25.20
C GLY A 22 -52.12 5.58 -25.11
N SER A 23 -52.68 5.62 -23.88
CA SER A 23 -54.09 5.93 -23.56
C SER A 23 -55.18 4.84 -23.66
N LYS A 24 -55.74 4.50 -22.47
CA LYS A 24 -57.19 4.31 -22.15
C LYS A 24 -57.95 3.09 -22.73
N ASP A 25 -58.99 2.52 -22.10
CA ASP A 25 -59.53 2.57 -20.71
C ASP A 25 -59.64 1.10 -20.18
N SER A 26 -60.60 0.51 -19.43
CA SER A 26 -61.90 0.85 -18.80
C SER A 26 -62.20 -0.21 -17.70
N GLU A 27 -62.44 0.17 -16.43
CA GLU A 27 -63.76 0.34 -15.75
C GLU A 27 -64.44 -0.94 -15.20
N ASP A 28 -64.49 -1.05 -13.87
CA ASP A 28 -65.64 -1.41 -12.99
C ASP A 28 -65.12 -1.16 -11.54
N ALA A 29 -65.50 -0.09 -10.80
CA ALA A 29 -66.71 0.09 -9.96
C ALA A 29 -66.95 -1.08 -8.97
N SER A 30 -67.25 -0.90 -7.67
CA SER A 30 -67.95 0.19 -6.93
C SER A 30 -67.24 0.44 -5.55
N GLU A 31 -67.16 1.66 -5.02
CA GLU A 31 -68.12 2.39 -4.13
C GLU A 31 -68.31 1.74 -2.72
N THR A 32 -68.46 2.48 -1.60
CA THR A 32 -68.69 3.93 -1.36
C THR A 32 -68.16 4.35 0.04
N ASP A 33 -67.62 5.58 0.15
CA ASP A 33 -67.91 6.70 1.11
C ASP A 33 -68.10 6.46 2.65
N ASP A 34 -67.99 7.44 3.56
CA ASP A 34 -68.22 8.90 3.45
C ASP A 34 -67.43 9.78 4.48
N GLU A 35 -67.71 11.10 4.53
CA GLU A 35 -66.90 12.21 5.05
C GLU A 35 -66.75 12.45 6.59
N VAL A 36 -65.93 13.49 6.91
CA VAL A 36 -65.57 14.13 8.20
C VAL A 36 -66.40 15.46 8.38
N PRO A 37 -66.16 16.42 9.32
CA PRO A 37 -65.45 16.46 10.62
C PRO A 37 -66.36 16.99 11.80
N PRO A 38 -66.00 18.03 12.61
CA PRO A 38 -65.32 17.91 13.91
C PRO A 38 -66.11 18.45 15.13
N THR A 39 -65.56 18.29 16.36
CA THR A 39 -65.94 19.15 17.51
C THR A 39 -64.84 19.23 18.59
N ASN A 40 -64.75 20.36 19.31
CA ASN A 40 -63.78 20.61 20.39
C ASN A 40 -64.44 20.61 21.77
N VAL A 41 -63.75 20.10 22.79
CA VAL A 41 -63.89 20.48 24.22
C VAL A 41 -62.48 20.51 24.84
N ALA A 42 -62.25 21.34 25.87
CA ALA A 42 -60.90 21.67 26.37
C ALA A 42 -60.81 21.64 27.92
N VAL A 43 -59.69 22.16 28.46
CA VAL A 43 -59.36 22.44 29.89
C VAL A 43 -58.85 21.23 30.70
N ALA A 44 -57.77 21.30 31.49
CA ALA A 44 -56.57 22.17 31.54
C ALA A 44 -55.53 21.57 32.52
N GLY A 45 -54.25 21.95 32.42
CA GLY A 45 -53.24 21.65 33.46
C GLY A 45 -51.79 21.85 32.99
N SER A 46 -51.06 22.77 33.64
CA SER A 46 -49.63 23.08 33.39
C SER A 46 -49.09 23.94 34.55
N PRO A 47 -47.76 24.09 34.73
CA PRO A 47 -46.66 23.18 34.40
C PRO A 47 -45.84 22.79 35.65
N SER A 48 -44.77 22.03 35.50
CA SER A 48 -43.58 22.15 36.38
C SER A 48 -42.33 21.97 35.53
N ASP A 49 -41.29 22.73 35.88
CA ASP A 49 -40.04 22.83 35.15
C ASP A 49 -38.93 22.07 35.89
N SER A 50 -38.03 21.43 35.16
CA SER A 50 -36.80 20.83 35.68
C SER A 50 -35.85 20.47 34.53
N GLU A 51 -34.76 21.21 34.41
CA GLU A 51 -33.77 21.06 33.36
C GLU A 51 -32.98 19.74 33.52
N GLU A 52 -32.92 18.92 32.47
CA GLU A 52 -31.82 17.95 32.29
C GLU A 52 -31.06 18.32 31.02
N LYS A 53 -29.84 18.83 31.19
CA LYS A 53 -28.88 18.91 30.09
C LYS A 53 -28.50 17.51 29.66
N LYS A 54 -28.70 17.18 28.38
CA LYS A 54 -27.85 16.20 27.73
C LYS A 54 -26.53 16.88 27.39
N GLU A 55 -25.46 16.43 28.04
CA GLU A 55 -24.11 16.74 27.60
C GLU A 55 -23.74 15.72 26.51
N GLU A 56 -23.11 16.18 25.43
CA GLU A 56 -22.74 15.35 24.28
C GLU A 56 -21.40 14.64 24.59
N SER A 57 -21.45 13.48 25.25
CA SER A 57 -20.28 12.62 25.51
C SER A 57 -19.95 11.68 24.34
N GLY A 58 -20.22 12.11 23.11
CA GLY A 58 -20.11 11.25 21.91
C GLY A 58 -18.72 11.21 21.29
N ASP A 59 -17.96 12.30 21.41
CA ASP A 59 -16.68 12.45 20.69
C ASP A 59 -15.50 11.82 21.46
N GLU A 60 -15.54 11.78 22.79
CA GLU A 60 -14.44 11.24 23.62
C GLU A 60 -14.32 9.70 23.51
N GLU A 61 -15.44 8.97 23.40
CA GLU A 61 -15.42 7.50 23.21
C GLU A 61 -14.94 7.12 21.80
N GLU A 62 -15.26 7.90 20.75
CA GLU A 62 -14.72 7.66 19.40
C GLU A 62 -13.21 7.95 19.32
N GLU A 63 -12.70 8.99 20.00
CA GLU A 63 -11.24 9.24 20.05
C GLU A 63 -10.47 8.17 20.85
N GLU A 64 -11.01 7.64 21.97
CA GLU A 64 -10.38 6.53 22.70
C GLU A 64 -10.36 5.21 21.88
N GLU A 65 -11.42 4.88 21.12
CA GLU A 65 -11.40 3.69 20.23
C GLU A 65 -10.38 3.83 19.08
N ASP A 66 -10.23 5.03 18.50
CA ASP A 66 -9.26 5.30 17.43
C ASP A 66 -7.80 5.24 17.94
N GLU A 67 -7.52 5.61 19.21
CA GLU A 67 -6.22 5.38 19.86
C GLU A 67 -5.96 3.89 20.16
N LEU A 68 -6.96 3.16 20.68
CA LEU A 68 -6.85 1.73 21.01
C LEU A 68 -6.39 0.92 19.79
N LEU A 69 -6.91 1.30 18.62
CA LEU A 69 -6.64 0.70 17.32
C LEU A 69 -5.56 1.41 16.49
N ASP A 70 -4.60 2.14 17.10
CA ASP A 70 -3.35 2.47 16.38
C ASP A 70 -2.57 1.19 16.06
N PHE A 71 -2.78 0.71 14.83
CA PHE A 71 -2.09 -0.41 14.20
C PHE A 71 -0.68 -0.03 13.72
N THR A 72 -0.29 1.25 13.82
CA THR A 72 0.78 1.85 13.02
C THR A 72 2.03 2.24 13.83
N GLN A 73 2.46 1.29 14.65
CA GLN A 73 3.67 1.27 15.51
C GLN A 73 3.44 1.83 16.92
N THR A 74 3.46 0.95 17.93
CA THR A 74 3.77 1.35 19.30
C THR A 74 5.24 1.74 19.40
N ASP A 75 5.62 2.62 20.35
CA ASP A 75 7.02 3.01 20.57
C ASP A 75 7.95 1.80 20.71
N TYR A 76 7.49 0.75 21.39
CA TYR A 76 8.19 -0.53 21.52
C TYR A 76 8.45 -1.20 20.15
N ALA A 77 7.45 -1.24 19.26
CA ALA A 77 7.62 -1.79 17.91
C ALA A 77 8.50 -0.90 17.01
N ALA A 78 8.55 0.41 17.26
CA ALA A 78 9.51 1.30 16.63
C ALA A 78 10.94 1.05 17.16
N GLN A 79 11.14 0.96 18.48
CA GLN A 79 12.42 0.68 19.13
C GLN A 79 13.02 -0.67 18.71
N MET A 80 12.23 -1.75 18.71
CA MET A 80 12.69 -3.07 18.26
C MET A 80 12.90 -3.15 16.73
N SER A 81 12.41 -2.16 15.97
CA SER A 81 12.72 -1.98 14.54
C SER A 81 13.86 -0.98 14.28
N GLN A 82 14.46 -0.40 15.34
CA GLN A 82 15.67 0.42 15.29
C GLN A 82 16.94 -0.40 15.52
N ALA A 83 16.83 -1.73 15.64
CA ALA A 83 17.93 -2.59 15.27
C ALA A 83 18.24 -2.33 13.79
N ASP A 84 19.35 -1.64 13.51
CA ASP A 84 19.87 -1.50 12.15
C ASP A 84 19.95 -2.91 11.54
N PRO A 85 19.52 -3.12 10.29
CA PRO A 85 19.75 -4.40 9.64
C PRO A 85 21.25 -4.65 9.66
N VAL A 86 21.67 -5.79 10.18
CA VAL A 86 23.06 -6.21 10.12
C VAL A 86 23.42 -6.31 8.64
N GLU A 87 24.15 -5.32 8.13
CA GLU A 87 24.86 -5.51 6.87
C GLU A 87 25.89 -6.62 7.17
N GLU A 88 25.77 -7.75 6.46
CA GLU A 88 26.67 -8.89 6.58
C GLU A 88 28.04 -8.50 6.01
N ASP A 89 28.80 -7.73 6.81
CA ASP A 89 30.18 -7.35 6.55
C ASP A 89 31.08 -8.60 6.60
N GLU A 90 31.15 -9.33 5.48
CA GLU A 90 32.28 -10.22 5.18
C GLU A 90 33.57 -9.38 4.98
N ASP A 91 34.15 -8.85 6.07
CA ASP A 91 35.57 -9.08 6.46
C ASP A 91 35.88 -8.47 7.84
N GLY A 92 36.89 -9.01 8.52
CA GLY A 92 37.24 -8.64 9.89
C GLY A 92 38.06 -7.35 10.02
N GLY A 93 37.54 -6.39 10.80
CA GLY A 93 38.40 -5.47 11.58
C GLY A 93 39.01 -4.26 10.85
N GLY A 94 38.26 -3.61 9.96
CA GLY A 94 38.61 -2.31 9.36
C GLY A 94 38.03 -1.10 10.11
N LYS A 95 38.74 0.05 10.11
CA LYS A 95 38.13 1.34 10.50
C LYS A 95 37.12 1.78 9.44
N LYS A 96 35.98 2.35 9.87
CA LYS A 96 34.99 2.97 8.96
C LYS A 96 35.65 3.92 7.96
N SER A 97 35.52 3.60 6.68
CA SER A 97 35.77 4.51 5.56
C SER A 97 34.85 4.13 4.41
N ASP A 98 33.87 4.98 4.10
CA ASP A 98 33.05 4.84 2.89
C ASP A 98 33.98 4.89 1.66
N ASN A 99 34.15 3.75 0.99
CA ASN A 99 34.97 3.68 -0.21
C ASN A 99 34.29 4.42 -1.37
N GLU A 100 34.63 5.71 -1.56
CA GLU A 100 34.15 6.49 -2.70
C GLU A 100 34.47 5.73 -4.00
N PRO A 101 33.47 5.40 -4.84
CA PRO A 101 33.71 4.67 -6.08
C PRO A 101 34.61 5.49 -7.02
N THR A 102 35.59 4.86 -7.67
CA THR A 102 36.53 5.56 -8.57
C THR A 102 35.81 6.29 -9.72
N LYS A 103 35.93 7.63 -9.78
CA LYS A 103 35.29 8.49 -10.80
C LYS A 103 35.50 7.98 -12.24
N PRO A 104 34.46 7.50 -12.94
CA PRO A 104 34.58 6.89 -14.26
C PRO A 104 35.10 7.85 -15.33
N LYS A 105 35.95 7.35 -16.25
CA LYS A 105 36.60 8.14 -17.33
C LYS A 105 35.64 8.99 -18.18
N ALA A 106 34.37 8.61 -18.28
CA ALA A 106 33.33 9.39 -18.97
C ALA A 106 33.01 10.73 -18.26
N LEU A 107 33.14 10.80 -16.94
CA LEU A 107 32.83 11.98 -16.12
C LEU A 107 34.02 12.94 -15.97
N HIS A 108 35.25 12.51 -16.27
CA HIS A 108 36.44 13.37 -16.27
C HIS A 108 36.45 14.42 -17.40
N ARG A 109 35.54 14.30 -18.37
CA ARG A 109 35.38 15.25 -19.48
C ARG A 109 34.19 16.22 -19.29
N LEU A 110 33.51 16.15 -18.15
CA LEU A 110 32.38 17.01 -17.82
C LEU A 110 32.83 18.12 -16.87
N SER A 111 32.23 19.30 -16.97
CA SER A 111 32.33 20.33 -15.94
C SER A 111 31.54 19.91 -14.70
N ASP A 112 31.91 20.44 -13.53
CA ASP A 112 31.25 20.07 -12.27
C ASP A 112 29.77 20.45 -12.25
N LYS A 113 29.38 21.52 -12.96
CA LYS A 113 27.98 21.87 -13.20
C LYS A 113 27.23 20.77 -13.98
N ALA A 114 27.82 20.22 -15.05
CA ALA A 114 27.21 19.14 -15.81
C ALA A 114 27.16 17.83 -14.99
N LEU A 115 28.14 17.61 -14.11
CA LEU A 115 28.13 16.50 -13.15
C LEU A 115 26.98 16.66 -12.12
N GLU A 116 26.77 17.86 -11.59
CA GLU A 116 25.65 18.14 -10.69
C GLU A 116 24.28 18.04 -11.38
N GLU A 117 24.16 18.50 -12.64
CA GLU A 117 22.92 18.34 -13.42
C GLU A 117 22.56 16.85 -13.62
N LEU A 118 23.56 15.98 -13.86
CA LEU A 118 23.37 14.52 -13.94
C LEU A 118 23.01 13.91 -12.58
N LEU A 119 23.64 14.34 -11.49
CA LEU A 119 23.33 13.90 -10.13
C LEU A 119 21.90 14.31 -9.72
N ALA A 120 21.51 15.56 -9.96
CA ALA A 120 20.17 16.05 -9.70
C ALA A 120 19.11 15.33 -10.56
N LYS A 121 19.44 14.93 -11.79
CA LYS A 121 18.56 14.08 -12.63
C LYS A 121 18.35 12.71 -11.99
N LEU A 122 19.39 12.08 -11.42
CA LEU A 122 19.26 10.79 -10.74
C LEU A 122 18.46 10.89 -9.44
N VAL A 123 18.72 11.90 -8.60
CA VAL A 123 17.97 12.14 -7.36
C VAL A 123 16.47 12.27 -7.65
N ARG A 124 16.07 13.07 -8.66
CA ARG A 124 14.66 13.19 -9.09
C ARG A 124 14.06 11.85 -9.56
N TYR A 125 14.82 11.05 -10.30
CA TYR A 125 14.37 9.72 -10.76
C TYR A 125 14.17 8.73 -9.58
N MET A 126 15.08 8.74 -8.60
CA MET A 126 14.98 7.89 -7.42
C MET A 126 13.82 8.30 -6.52
N LEU A 127 13.60 9.60 -6.28
CA LEU A 127 12.44 10.11 -5.54
C LEU A 127 11.11 9.77 -6.24
N TYR A 128 11.06 9.88 -7.57
CA TYR A 128 9.89 9.46 -8.37
C TYR A 128 9.59 7.96 -8.24
N LYS A 129 10.61 7.09 -8.31
CA LYS A 129 10.46 5.65 -8.05
C LYS A 129 10.02 5.38 -6.61
N GLY A 130 10.57 6.10 -5.63
CA GLY A 130 10.19 6.03 -4.22
C GLY A 130 8.72 6.37 -3.96
N GLY A 131 8.22 7.48 -4.53
CA GLY A 131 6.81 7.89 -4.42
C GLY A 131 5.81 6.91 -5.06
N LEU A 132 6.25 6.13 -6.06
CA LEU A 132 5.49 5.02 -6.64
C LEU A 132 5.70 3.68 -5.89
N LYS A 133 6.58 3.66 -4.89
CA LYS A 133 7.07 2.48 -4.15
C LYS A 133 7.69 1.38 -5.03
N LEU A 134 8.29 1.76 -6.17
CA LEU A 134 8.91 0.83 -7.12
C LEU A 134 10.40 0.58 -6.81
N PRO A 135 10.94 -0.61 -7.11
CA PRO A 135 12.37 -0.90 -7.01
C PRO A 135 13.20 -0.08 -8.01
N ILE A 136 14.43 0.22 -7.61
CA ILE A 136 15.45 0.91 -8.41
C ILE A 136 16.55 -0.09 -8.75
N LYS A 137 16.91 -0.19 -10.03
CA LYS A 137 17.90 -1.14 -10.56
C LYS A 137 18.92 -0.41 -11.44
N PHE A 138 20.17 -0.85 -11.43
CA PHE A 138 21.22 -0.21 -12.23
C PHE A 138 21.01 -0.35 -13.75
N THR A 139 20.32 -1.39 -14.20
CA THR A 139 19.81 -1.52 -15.58
C THR A 139 18.95 -0.32 -15.97
N ASP A 140 18.02 0.04 -15.09
CA ASP A 140 16.97 1.02 -15.36
C ASP A 140 17.54 2.43 -15.23
N ILE A 141 18.40 2.69 -14.24
CA ILE A 141 19.17 3.94 -14.14
C ILE A 141 19.98 4.18 -15.43
N SER A 142 20.68 3.16 -15.92
CA SER A 142 21.55 3.27 -17.10
C SER A 142 20.75 3.49 -18.40
N LYS A 143 19.50 3.01 -18.45
CA LYS A 143 18.59 3.16 -19.59
C LYS A 143 17.82 4.48 -19.57
N ASP A 144 17.21 4.82 -18.43
CA ASP A 144 16.23 5.90 -18.31
C ASP A 144 16.92 7.23 -17.94
N VAL A 145 17.95 7.18 -17.08
CA VAL A 145 18.66 8.38 -16.60
C VAL A 145 19.91 8.67 -17.43
N PHE A 146 20.72 7.65 -17.73
CA PHE A 146 22.06 7.80 -18.34
C PHE A 146 22.30 7.06 -19.67
N PRO A 147 21.36 7.03 -20.65
CA PRO A 147 21.53 6.25 -21.89
C PRO A 147 22.75 6.63 -22.74
N GLN A 148 23.33 7.81 -22.53
CA GLN A 148 24.54 8.28 -23.22
C GLN A 148 25.84 7.97 -22.47
N TYR A 149 25.79 7.60 -21.18
CA TYR A 149 26.96 7.48 -20.31
C TYR A 149 27.09 6.05 -19.75
N LYS A 150 28.01 5.27 -20.32
CA LYS A 150 28.30 3.91 -19.83
C LYS A 150 29.08 3.95 -18.51
N ASN A 151 28.75 3.04 -17.61
CA ASN A 151 29.45 2.77 -16.35
C ASN A 151 29.50 3.95 -15.34
N VAL A 152 28.63 4.96 -15.48
CA VAL A 152 28.55 6.09 -14.52
C VAL A 152 27.54 5.86 -13.38
N SER A 153 26.62 4.89 -13.56
CA SER A 153 25.43 4.73 -12.73
C SER A 153 25.77 4.46 -11.26
N ARG A 154 26.72 3.57 -10.95
CA ARG A 154 27.12 3.30 -9.55
C ARG A 154 27.82 4.51 -8.89
N TYR A 155 28.68 5.21 -9.63
CA TYR A 155 29.35 6.43 -9.13
C TYR A 155 28.34 7.51 -8.73
N LEU A 156 27.40 7.84 -9.62
CA LEU A 156 26.40 8.87 -9.36
C LEU A 156 25.36 8.43 -8.32
N PHE A 157 25.10 7.12 -8.19
CA PHE A 157 24.16 6.57 -7.20
C PHE A 157 24.66 6.70 -5.76
N PHE A 158 25.97 6.54 -5.51
CA PHE A 158 26.58 6.76 -4.20
C PHE A 158 26.27 8.18 -3.67
N PHE A 159 26.55 9.22 -4.47
CA PHE A 159 26.20 10.60 -4.11
C PHE A 159 24.70 10.88 -4.14
N ALA A 160 23.91 10.15 -4.93
CA ALA A 160 22.46 10.30 -4.95
C ALA A 160 21.80 9.76 -3.67
N LYS A 161 22.28 8.62 -3.13
CA LYS A 161 21.92 8.12 -1.80
C LYS A 161 22.17 9.20 -0.74
N GLN A 162 23.40 9.70 -0.66
CA GLN A 162 23.78 10.76 0.28
C GLN A 162 22.94 12.05 0.13
N LYS A 163 22.66 12.52 -1.10
CA LYS A 163 21.78 13.70 -1.31
C LYS A 163 20.30 13.42 -0.98
N ILE A 164 19.81 12.18 -1.12
CA ILE A 164 18.43 11.82 -0.76
C ILE A 164 18.28 11.77 0.77
N GLU A 165 19.28 11.21 1.46
CA GLU A 165 19.32 11.13 2.92
C GLU A 165 19.46 12.52 3.55
N SER A 166 20.47 13.30 3.14
CA SER A 166 20.77 14.61 3.74
C SER A 166 19.81 15.76 3.39
N VAL A 167 19.11 15.71 2.25
CA VAL A 167 18.23 16.81 1.80
C VAL A 167 16.74 16.48 1.94
N PHE A 168 16.36 15.19 1.89
CA PHE A 168 14.95 14.78 1.87
C PHE A 168 14.56 13.83 3.02
N GLY A 169 15.49 13.34 3.85
CA GLY A 169 15.18 12.47 4.99
C GLY A 169 14.69 11.06 4.63
N TYR A 170 14.89 10.62 3.39
CA TYR A 170 14.62 9.24 2.96
C TYR A 170 15.92 8.43 2.94
N ARG A 171 15.86 7.15 3.33
CA ARG A 171 16.98 6.20 3.33
C ARG A 171 16.95 5.35 2.06
N VAL A 172 18.11 5.07 1.48
CA VAL A 172 18.22 4.19 0.29
C VAL A 172 18.81 2.84 0.69
N VAL A 173 17.96 1.82 0.75
CA VAL A 173 18.29 0.46 1.24
C VAL A 173 18.50 -0.48 0.06
N HIS A 174 19.53 -1.34 0.15
CA HIS A 174 19.61 -2.53 -0.69
C HIS A 174 18.50 -3.53 -0.30
N ALA A 175 18.04 -4.35 -1.24
CA ALA A 175 17.11 -5.42 -0.98
C ALA A 175 17.64 -6.74 -1.53
N ASN A 176 17.98 -7.64 -0.62
CA ASN A 176 18.37 -9.01 -0.95
C ASN A 176 17.15 -9.72 -1.57
N ASP A 177 17.31 -10.23 -2.78
CA ASP A 177 16.34 -11.06 -3.49
C ASP A 177 17.04 -12.34 -3.94
N ASN A 178 16.40 -13.48 -3.70
CA ASN A 178 16.90 -14.83 -4.02
C ASN A 178 17.23 -15.03 -5.50
N THR A 179 16.85 -14.09 -6.38
CA THR A 179 17.27 -14.08 -7.79
C THR A 179 18.63 -13.42 -8.07
N GLY A 180 19.36 -12.96 -7.03
CA GLY A 180 20.72 -12.40 -7.15
C GLY A 180 20.79 -11.07 -7.89
N ARG A 181 19.69 -10.32 -7.97
CA ARG A 181 19.58 -9.07 -8.73
C ARG A 181 19.55 -7.86 -7.82
N GLU A 182 20.72 -7.26 -7.63
CA GLU A 182 20.96 -5.99 -6.94
C GLU A 182 19.86 -4.95 -7.26
N MET A 183 19.11 -4.56 -6.23
CA MET A 183 18.04 -3.57 -6.33
C MET A 183 17.88 -2.80 -5.02
N TYR A 184 17.30 -1.61 -5.11
CA TYR A 184 17.20 -0.68 -4.00
C TYR A 184 15.80 -0.09 -3.87
N PHE A 185 15.43 0.27 -2.63
CA PHE A 185 14.22 1.05 -2.34
C PHE A 185 14.58 2.37 -1.66
N VAL A 186 13.81 3.42 -1.99
CA VAL A 186 13.76 4.65 -1.20
C VAL A 186 12.65 4.47 -0.17
N LEU A 187 13.00 4.49 1.11
CA LEU A 187 12.11 4.31 2.26
C LEU A 187 12.13 5.56 3.15
N ASN A 188 11.07 5.81 3.91
CA ASN A 188 11.05 6.92 4.88
C ASN A 188 12.04 6.61 6.02
N ASN A 189 12.90 7.54 6.39
CA ASN A 189 13.82 7.39 7.52
C ASN A 189 13.33 8.15 8.78
N VAL A 190 12.15 8.77 8.73
CA VAL A 190 11.55 9.47 9.86
C VAL A 190 10.87 8.46 10.80
N SER A 191 11.43 8.32 12.00
CA SER A 191 10.94 7.47 13.10
C SER A 191 10.00 8.19 14.08
N SER A 192 9.63 9.45 13.83
CA SER A 192 8.67 10.20 14.65
C SER A 192 7.26 9.63 14.48
N GLN A 193 6.65 9.16 15.57
CA GLN A 193 5.30 8.60 15.55
C GLN A 193 4.25 9.62 15.11
N GLU A 194 4.38 10.90 15.53
CA GLU A 194 3.54 12.01 15.03
C GLU A 194 3.55 12.10 13.49
N HIS A 195 4.73 11.99 12.87
CA HIS A 195 4.89 12.03 11.43
C HIS A 195 4.29 10.78 10.75
N LEU A 196 4.45 9.60 11.36
CA LEU A 196 3.88 8.36 10.85
C LEU A 196 2.35 8.39 10.95
N LEU A 197 1.78 8.82 12.07
CA LEU A 197 0.34 9.06 12.26
C LEU A 197 -0.22 10.06 11.24
N LEU A 198 0.43 11.20 11.03
CA LEU A 198 0.05 12.17 9.99
C LEU A 198 0.13 11.56 8.58
N MET A 199 1.15 10.73 8.33
CA MET A 199 1.26 9.98 7.07
C MET A 199 0.16 8.91 6.96
N ASN A 200 -0.38 8.38 8.06
CA ASN A 200 -1.46 7.40 8.08
C ASN A 200 -2.86 8.04 7.92
N LYS A 201 -3.07 9.24 8.46
CA LYS A 201 -4.27 10.07 8.22
C LYS A 201 -4.39 10.61 6.78
N ASN A 202 -3.37 10.41 5.91
CA ASN A 202 -3.45 10.76 4.48
C ASN A 202 -4.25 9.75 3.63
N GLY A 203 -4.67 10.17 2.43
CA GLY A 203 -5.65 9.49 1.55
C GLY A 203 -5.28 8.14 0.93
N LYS A 204 -4.54 7.28 1.63
CA LYS A 204 -4.32 5.85 1.32
C LYS A 204 -4.44 4.94 2.55
N ALA A 205 -5.05 5.42 3.64
CA ALA A 205 -5.22 4.70 4.91
C ALA A 205 -5.80 3.28 4.72
N ALA A 206 -6.97 3.16 4.08
CA ALA A 206 -7.61 1.87 3.83
C ALA A 206 -6.72 0.89 3.05
N SER A 207 -5.98 1.35 2.04
CA SER A 207 -5.05 0.51 1.28
C SER A 207 -3.84 0.04 2.11
N ARG A 208 -3.38 0.83 3.10
CA ARG A 208 -2.36 0.40 4.08
C ARG A 208 -2.91 -0.63 5.06
N GLY A 209 -4.09 -0.37 5.64
CA GLY A 209 -4.75 -1.33 6.55
C GLY A 209 -5.03 -2.66 5.87
N PHE A 210 -5.50 -2.64 4.62
CA PHE A 210 -5.69 -3.84 3.81
C PHE A 210 -4.37 -4.57 3.50
N LEU A 211 -3.27 -3.85 3.25
CA LEU A 211 -1.94 -4.46 3.13
C LEU A 211 -1.54 -5.13 4.46
N MET A 212 -1.61 -4.43 5.59
CA MET A 212 -1.29 -4.97 6.91
C MET A 212 -2.12 -6.23 7.24
N MET A 213 -3.41 -6.23 6.91
CA MET A 213 -4.28 -7.41 7.04
C MET A 213 -3.81 -8.58 6.17
N VAL A 214 -3.43 -8.36 4.92
CA VAL A 214 -2.88 -9.42 4.04
C VAL A 214 -1.53 -9.94 4.57
N LEU A 215 -0.67 -9.06 5.10
CA LEU A 215 0.57 -9.46 5.76
C LEU A 215 0.29 -10.28 7.03
N GLY A 216 -0.65 -9.85 7.88
CA GLY A 216 -1.06 -10.60 9.07
C GLY A 216 -1.64 -11.99 8.75
N LEU A 217 -2.44 -12.11 7.68
CA LEU A 217 -2.90 -13.41 7.19
C LEU A 217 -1.74 -14.31 6.71
N LEU A 218 -0.70 -13.75 6.09
CA LEU A 218 0.53 -14.48 5.76
C LEU A 218 1.39 -14.79 7.00
N TRP A 219 1.32 -14.00 8.07
CA TRP A 219 2.00 -14.29 9.33
C TRP A 219 1.44 -15.52 10.03
N CYS A 220 0.11 -15.64 10.07
CA CYS A 220 -0.60 -16.80 10.63
C CYS A 220 -0.56 -18.06 9.72
N ALA A 221 0.03 -17.97 8.52
CA ALA A 221 0.00 -19.05 7.53
C ALA A 221 1.14 -20.07 7.71
N PRO A 222 0.90 -21.37 7.44
CA PRO A 222 1.96 -22.38 7.38
C PRO A 222 3.10 -21.95 6.44
N ALA A 223 4.34 -22.02 6.93
CA ALA A 223 5.55 -21.57 6.21
C ALA A 223 5.44 -20.13 5.64
N ARG A 224 4.64 -19.26 6.26
CA ARG A 224 4.38 -17.87 5.85
C ARG A 224 3.92 -17.73 4.39
N ARG A 225 3.10 -18.69 3.94
CA ARG A 225 2.66 -18.85 2.55
C ARG A 225 1.18 -19.22 2.47
N LEU A 226 0.43 -18.57 1.58
CA LEU A 226 -0.96 -18.92 1.27
C LEU A 226 -1.16 -19.13 -0.22
N SER A 227 -2.08 -20.05 -0.58
CA SER A 227 -2.63 -20.08 -1.94
C SER A 227 -3.50 -18.84 -2.15
N GLU A 228 -3.66 -18.40 -3.40
CA GLU A 228 -4.58 -17.31 -3.74
C GLU A 228 -6.00 -17.60 -3.28
N ASP A 229 -6.51 -18.83 -3.51
CA ASP A 229 -7.85 -19.23 -3.10
C ASP A 229 -8.03 -19.22 -1.57
N ASP A 230 -7.04 -19.66 -0.79
CA ASP A 230 -7.14 -19.66 0.68
C ASP A 230 -6.99 -18.28 1.29
N LEU A 231 -6.23 -17.38 0.64
CA LEU A 231 -6.18 -15.97 1.01
C LEU A 231 -7.54 -15.28 0.73
N TRP A 232 -8.14 -15.50 -0.44
CA TRP A 232 -9.50 -14.99 -0.72
C TRP A 232 -10.55 -15.55 0.25
N LYS A 233 -10.51 -16.85 0.58
CA LYS A 233 -11.40 -17.47 1.58
C LYS A 233 -11.27 -16.81 2.97
N GLN A 234 -10.08 -16.41 3.37
CA GLN A 234 -9.84 -15.72 4.65
C GLN A 234 -10.32 -14.27 4.61
N LEU A 235 -10.00 -13.51 3.55
CA LEU A 235 -10.44 -12.12 3.39
C LEU A 235 -11.97 -11.98 3.36
N ILE A 236 -12.68 -12.92 2.70
CA ILE A 236 -14.16 -12.95 2.64
C ILE A 236 -14.79 -13.21 4.03
N ARG A 237 -14.07 -13.86 4.96
CA ARG A 237 -14.52 -14.06 6.34
C ARG A 237 -14.34 -12.81 7.20
N LEU A 238 -13.31 -12.01 6.93
CA LEU A 238 -13.04 -10.75 7.64
C LEU A 238 -13.95 -9.62 7.14
N ASP A 239 -14.16 -9.51 5.83
CA ASP A 239 -15.14 -8.60 5.24
C ASP A 239 -15.92 -9.26 4.08
N PRO A 240 -17.21 -9.57 4.28
CA PRO A 240 -18.09 -10.11 3.23
C PRO A 240 -18.31 -9.21 2.01
N LYS A 241 -17.80 -7.96 2.01
CA LYS A 241 -17.82 -7.06 0.84
C LYS A 241 -16.60 -7.26 -0.07
N VAL A 242 -15.53 -7.92 0.38
CA VAL A 242 -14.35 -8.25 -0.43
C VAL A 242 -14.73 -9.26 -1.52
N LYS A 243 -14.82 -8.83 -2.78
CA LYS A 243 -15.29 -9.66 -3.91
C LYS A 243 -14.50 -9.39 -5.19
N LEU A 244 -14.11 -10.45 -5.89
CA LEU A 244 -13.29 -10.41 -7.11
C LEU A 244 -13.88 -9.59 -8.28
N LYS A 245 -15.20 -9.33 -8.28
CA LYS A 245 -15.95 -8.69 -9.38
C LYS A 245 -16.78 -7.47 -8.96
N VAL A 246 -16.59 -6.97 -7.73
CA VAL A 246 -17.35 -5.83 -7.19
C VAL A 246 -16.37 -4.91 -6.48
N ASN A 247 -16.39 -3.62 -6.82
CA ASN A 247 -15.54 -2.63 -6.16
C ASN A 247 -15.94 -2.49 -4.69
N HIS A 248 -14.98 -2.63 -3.78
CA HIS A 248 -15.21 -2.39 -2.36
C HIS A 248 -15.35 -0.88 -2.07
N PRO A 249 -16.32 -0.41 -1.27
CA PRO A 249 -16.54 1.02 -1.06
C PRO A 249 -15.31 1.85 -0.62
N GLN A 250 -14.41 1.27 0.18
CA GLN A 250 -13.19 1.95 0.65
C GLN A 250 -11.89 1.51 -0.07
N LEU A 251 -11.89 0.38 -0.79
CA LEU A 251 -10.68 -0.21 -1.38
C LEU A 251 -10.69 -0.25 -2.91
N GLY A 252 -11.84 -0.05 -3.55
CA GLY A 252 -11.98 -0.12 -5.00
C GLY A 252 -11.76 -1.53 -5.54
N ASP A 253 -10.92 -1.64 -6.58
CA ASP A 253 -10.56 -2.89 -7.26
C ASP A 253 -9.47 -3.63 -6.45
N ILE A 254 -9.88 -4.67 -5.72
CA ILE A 254 -8.99 -5.46 -4.86
C ILE A 254 -7.99 -6.31 -5.66
N PRO A 255 -8.36 -6.97 -6.79
CA PRO A 255 -7.37 -7.54 -7.72
C PRO A 255 -6.29 -6.55 -8.19
N LEU A 256 -6.65 -5.28 -8.43
CA LEU A 256 -5.68 -4.23 -8.76
C LEU A 256 -4.81 -3.83 -7.55
N LEU A 257 -5.34 -3.86 -6.32
CA LEU A 257 -4.52 -3.68 -5.11
C LEU A 257 -3.49 -4.82 -4.95
N PHE A 258 -3.88 -6.08 -5.11
CA PHE A 258 -2.95 -7.23 -5.08
C PHE A 258 -1.82 -7.05 -6.11
N LYS A 259 -2.18 -6.76 -7.35
CA LYS A 259 -1.22 -6.45 -8.41
C LYS A 259 -0.34 -5.22 -8.08
N THR A 260 -0.85 -4.26 -7.32
CA THR A 260 -0.07 -3.11 -6.85
C THR A 260 0.95 -3.52 -5.78
N PHE A 261 0.56 -4.37 -4.82
CA PHE A 261 1.46 -4.90 -3.80
C PHE A 261 2.55 -5.83 -4.38
N GLU A 262 2.23 -6.60 -5.42
CA GLU A 262 3.19 -7.37 -6.23
C GLU A 262 4.18 -6.43 -6.95
N ASN A 263 3.71 -5.39 -7.64
CA ASN A 263 4.58 -4.42 -8.32
C ASN A 263 5.46 -3.61 -7.35
N GLN A 264 4.99 -3.39 -6.12
CA GLN A 264 5.73 -2.74 -5.05
C GLN A 264 6.62 -3.72 -4.26
N LEU A 265 6.58 -5.02 -4.57
CA LEU A 265 7.36 -6.08 -3.93
C LEU A 265 7.11 -6.24 -2.42
N TYR A 266 5.92 -5.88 -1.93
CA TYR A 266 5.44 -6.31 -0.61
C TYR A 266 4.99 -7.77 -0.61
N LEU A 267 4.45 -8.23 -1.75
CA LEU A 267 4.06 -9.61 -1.98
C LEU A 267 4.92 -10.21 -3.07
N ASN A 268 5.42 -11.43 -2.84
CA ASN A 268 5.99 -12.28 -3.86
C ASN A 268 4.92 -13.26 -4.34
N ALA A 269 4.71 -13.33 -5.65
CA ALA A 269 3.72 -14.19 -6.29
C ALA A 269 4.42 -15.35 -7.00
N THR A 270 4.41 -16.54 -6.38
CA THR A 270 4.94 -17.76 -6.96
C THR A 270 3.83 -18.58 -7.63
N PHE A 271 4.17 -19.43 -8.60
CA PHE A 271 3.23 -20.30 -9.29
C PHE A 271 3.72 -21.74 -9.25
N GLU A 272 2.86 -22.66 -8.84
CA GLU A 272 3.12 -24.09 -8.83
C GLU A 272 2.07 -24.83 -9.67
N LEU A 273 2.39 -26.08 -10.03
CA LEU A 273 1.46 -26.95 -10.73
C LEU A 273 0.85 -27.93 -9.72
N ASP A 274 -0.47 -27.94 -9.66
CA ASP A 274 -1.27 -28.96 -8.98
C ASP A 274 -1.14 -30.32 -9.68
N ALA A 275 -1.65 -31.39 -9.05
CA ALA A 275 -1.71 -32.73 -9.66
C ALA A 275 -2.45 -32.74 -11.02
N ASP A 276 -3.45 -31.87 -11.17
CA ASP A 276 -4.19 -31.62 -12.41
C ASP A 276 -3.43 -30.75 -13.44
N LEU A 277 -2.15 -30.45 -13.20
CA LEU A 277 -1.32 -29.49 -13.97
C LEU A 277 -1.90 -28.06 -14.03
N LYS A 278 -2.82 -27.73 -13.12
CA LYS A 278 -3.38 -26.38 -12.95
C LYS A 278 -2.35 -25.47 -12.28
N LYS A 279 -2.20 -24.24 -12.76
CA LYS A 279 -1.33 -23.24 -12.13
C LYS A 279 -2.03 -22.63 -10.92
N ILE A 280 -1.59 -23.00 -9.71
CA ILE A 280 -1.99 -22.35 -8.47
C ILE A 280 -1.02 -21.19 -8.20
N LYS A 281 -1.57 -20.00 -7.95
CA LYS A 281 -0.80 -18.84 -7.48
C LYS A 281 -0.67 -18.90 -5.95
N TYR A 282 0.52 -18.64 -5.44
CA TYR A 282 0.81 -18.53 -4.02
C TYR A 282 1.38 -17.15 -3.70
N TYR A 283 0.93 -16.59 -2.57
CA TYR A 283 1.46 -15.36 -2.02
C TYR A 283 2.39 -15.65 -0.85
N GLN A 284 3.51 -14.93 -0.80
CA GLN A 284 4.49 -14.90 0.28
C GLN A 284 4.95 -13.46 0.49
N TYR A 285 5.69 -13.22 1.57
CA TYR A 285 6.37 -11.94 1.78
C TYR A 285 7.32 -11.61 0.61
N GLY A 286 7.20 -10.40 0.09
CA GLY A 286 8.13 -9.82 -0.87
C GLY A 286 9.25 -9.04 -0.18
N PRO A 287 10.40 -8.84 -0.85
CA PRO A 287 11.62 -8.28 -0.26
C PRO A 287 11.50 -6.82 0.16
N ARG A 288 10.43 -6.09 -0.20
CA ARG A 288 10.16 -4.76 0.36
C ARG A 288 9.61 -4.83 1.78
N THR A 289 8.86 -5.88 2.13
CA THR A 289 8.05 -5.89 3.36
C THR A 289 8.92 -5.71 4.59
N PHE A 290 9.85 -6.61 4.88
CA PHE A 290 10.65 -6.53 6.11
C PHE A 290 11.60 -5.31 6.18
N LEU A 291 11.79 -4.59 5.07
CA LEU A 291 12.56 -3.34 5.03
C LEU A 291 11.73 -2.09 5.41
N GLU A 292 10.40 -2.12 5.26
CA GLU A 292 9.49 -1.00 5.56
C GLU A 292 8.46 -1.31 6.67
N VAL A 293 8.19 -2.59 6.92
CA VAL A 293 7.31 -3.12 7.96
C VAL A 293 7.99 -4.35 8.56
N SER A 294 8.62 -4.18 9.72
CA SER A 294 9.45 -5.25 10.33
C SER A 294 8.60 -6.45 10.74
N LYS A 295 9.24 -7.62 10.93
CA LYS A 295 8.57 -8.81 11.47
C LYS A 295 7.88 -8.51 12.81
N VAL A 296 8.53 -7.73 13.69
CA VAL A 296 7.99 -7.34 15.00
C VAL A 296 6.75 -6.45 14.85
N GLN A 297 6.72 -5.55 13.87
CA GLN A 297 5.55 -4.72 13.58
C GLN A 297 4.37 -5.55 13.04
N ILE A 298 4.63 -6.57 12.20
CA ILE A 298 3.60 -7.49 11.71
C ILE A 298 3.07 -8.37 12.85
N LEU A 299 3.96 -8.93 13.68
CA LEU A 299 3.58 -9.67 14.90
C LEU A 299 2.71 -8.79 15.82
N ASN A 300 3.12 -7.54 16.07
CA ASN A 300 2.40 -6.62 16.93
C ASN A 300 0.99 -6.30 16.40
N PHE A 301 0.85 -6.09 15.09
CA PHE A 301 -0.45 -5.94 14.42
C PHE A 301 -1.33 -7.19 14.60
N VAL A 302 -0.76 -8.38 14.38
CA VAL A 302 -1.49 -9.66 14.53
C VAL A 302 -1.92 -9.92 15.97
N CYS A 303 -1.06 -9.66 16.95
CA CYS A 303 -1.39 -9.81 18.36
C CYS A 303 -2.49 -8.83 18.79
N LYS A 304 -2.35 -7.53 18.51
CA LYS A 304 -3.42 -6.53 18.76
C LYS A 304 -4.76 -6.99 18.16
N LEU A 305 -4.77 -7.44 16.91
CA LEU A 305 -5.97 -7.84 16.18
C LEU A 305 -6.65 -9.12 16.72
N ILE A 306 -5.90 -10.05 17.32
CA ILE A 306 -6.42 -11.35 17.77
C ILE A 306 -6.68 -11.39 19.29
N THR A 307 -5.86 -10.71 20.10
CA THR A 307 -5.90 -10.78 21.57
C THR A 307 -6.18 -9.45 22.25
N GLY A 308 -6.24 -8.34 21.50
CA GLY A 308 -6.34 -6.98 22.06
C GLY A 308 -5.05 -6.50 22.75
N HIS A 309 -3.95 -7.25 22.66
CA HIS A 309 -2.73 -7.02 23.44
C HIS A 309 -1.46 -7.11 22.58
N PRO A 310 -0.38 -6.37 22.93
CA PRO A 310 0.91 -6.50 22.27
C PRO A 310 1.55 -7.89 22.51
N PRO A 311 2.52 -8.31 21.68
CA PRO A 311 3.25 -9.55 21.87
C PRO A 311 4.16 -9.48 23.09
N SER A 312 4.37 -10.63 23.74
CA SER A 312 5.33 -10.75 24.84
C SER A 312 6.77 -10.69 24.35
N ASP A 313 7.70 -10.25 25.21
CA ASP A 313 9.14 -10.17 24.89
C ASP A 313 9.70 -11.51 24.37
N ILE A 314 9.17 -12.65 24.85
CA ILE A 314 9.57 -13.98 24.41
C ILE A 314 9.28 -14.17 22.91
N GLN A 315 8.08 -13.82 22.46
CA GLN A 315 7.67 -13.95 21.05
C GLN A 315 8.43 -12.97 20.15
N VAL A 316 8.79 -11.80 20.68
CA VAL A 316 9.58 -10.80 19.95
C VAL A 316 11.03 -11.26 19.79
N ASN A 317 11.63 -11.81 20.85
CA ASN A 317 12.97 -12.38 20.80
C ASN A 317 13.04 -13.63 19.90
N GLU A 318 12.02 -14.48 19.91
CA GLU A 318 11.90 -15.63 18.98
C GLU A 318 11.89 -15.16 17.52
N VAL A 319 11.10 -14.12 17.21
CA VAL A 319 11.02 -13.53 15.86
C VAL A 319 12.32 -12.87 15.40
N LEU A 320 13.04 -12.21 16.30
CA LEU A 320 14.34 -11.60 15.99
C LEU A 320 15.43 -12.66 15.79
N ALA A 321 15.39 -13.76 16.55
CA ALA A 321 16.34 -14.87 16.43
C ALA A 321 16.18 -15.69 15.13
N GLU A 322 15.12 -15.50 14.35
CA GLU A 322 14.99 -16.06 13.00
C GLU A 322 15.82 -15.33 11.94
N ASP A 323 16.33 -14.12 12.23
CA ASP A 323 17.17 -13.32 11.32
C ASP A 323 18.65 -13.33 11.77
N SER A 324 19.08 -14.39 12.46
CA SER A 324 20.43 -14.60 13.03
C SER A 324 20.98 -16.00 12.74
#